data_AF-A0A9N9E7D8-F1
#
_entry.id   AF-A0A9N9E7D8-F1
#
_cell.length_a   1.000
_cell.length_b   1.000
_cell.length_c   1.000
_cell.angle_alpha   90.00
_cell.angle_beta   90.00
_cell.angle_gamma   90.00
#
_symmetry.space_group_name_H-M   'P 1'
#
loop_
_entity.id
_entity.type
_entity.pdbx_description
1 polymer ?
#
loop_
_entity_poly.entity_id
_entity_poly.type
_entity_poly.pdbx_seq_one_letter_code
_entity_poly.pdbx_strand_id
1 'polypeptide(L)'
;MGVKNLWSLLEPVARPPVFVFDGGAPELKRHTLAERRKRRNGKTNELQKIAGKILATQIQICTIKNIKESKSDKNRNDSQENIIDDDVVYYDELKLSSAQLHQRRKKDEYDLPPIEGGIESMIKEDDPRMATKEDLRNYIKKYKPEDVNIDSEYFKSLPLETQYEIISELRLKSRLTSVDRFQELVNNAPIS
;
A
#
# COMPACT_ATOMS: atom_id res chain seq x y z
N MET A 1 17.17 -1.49 69.35
CA MET A 1 17.50 -0.14 68.82
C MET A 1 18.81 -0.27 68.06
N GLY A 2 18.98 0.00 66.77
CA GLY A 2 18.07 0.34 65.68
C GLY A 2 18.79 -0.03 64.38
N VAL A 3 18.04 -0.48 63.38
CA VAL A 3 18.55 -0.80 62.06
C VAL A 3 19.11 0.46 61.40
N LYS A 4 20.41 0.47 61.10
CA LYS A 4 21.01 1.52 60.28
C LYS A 4 20.76 1.17 58.81
N ASN A 5 19.88 1.92 58.18
CA ASN A 5 19.64 1.87 56.74
C ASN A 5 20.90 2.40 56.02
N LEU A 6 21.58 1.57 55.23
CA LEU A 6 22.73 1.97 54.42
C LEU A 6 22.39 2.08 52.93
N TRP A 7 21.20 2.61 52.62
CA TRP A 7 20.95 3.31 51.36
C TRP A 7 21.80 4.59 51.21
N SER A 8 22.63 4.91 52.21
CA SER A 8 23.53 6.07 52.22
C SER A 8 24.81 5.91 51.40
N LEU A 9 24.96 4.85 50.59
CA LEU A 9 26.16 4.64 49.76
C LEU A 9 25.95 4.86 48.25
N LEU A 10 24.80 5.38 47.84
CA LEU A 10 24.53 5.72 46.45
C LEU A 10 23.79 7.05 46.39
N GLU A 11 24.51 8.16 46.55
CA GLU A 11 24.01 9.45 46.10
C GLU A 11 24.16 9.52 44.58
N PRO A 12 23.09 9.43 43.77
CA PRO A 12 23.18 9.85 42.39
C PRO A 12 23.48 11.35 42.42
N VAL A 13 24.68 11.74 42.02
CA VAL A 13 24.99 13.16 41.75
C VAL A 13 24.21 13.56 40.49
N ALA A 14 22.91 13.79 40.66
CA ALA A 14 22.04 14.32 39.63
C ALA A 14 22.39 15.80 39.45
N ARG A 15 23.29 16.09 38.51
CA ARG A 15 23.52 17.47 38.08
C ARG A 15 22.24 17.99 37.41
N PRO A 16 21.72 19.16 37.82
CA PRO A 16 20.55 19.73 37.17
C PRO A 16 20.88 20.01 35.69
N PRO A 17 19.95 19.72 34.75
CA PRO A 17 20.21 19.95 33.33
C PRO A 17 20.40 21.45 33.08
N VAL A 18 21.50 21.79 32.42
CA VAL A 18 21.78 23.15 31.97
C VAL A 18 21.31 23.27 30.53
N PHE A 19 20.23 24.04 30.34
CA PHE A 19 19.71 24.36 29.02
C PHE A 19 20.44 25.58 28.47
N VAL A 20 21.15 25.39 27.36
CA VAL A 20 21.75 26.48 26.60
C VAL A 20 20.91 26.69 25.35
N PHE A 21 20.44 27.92 25.16
CA PHE A 21 19.73 28.31 23.96
C PHE A 21 20.70 29.03 23.03
N ASP A 22 20.76 28.59 21.77
CA ASP A 22 21.45 29.34 20.73
C ASP A 22 20.83 30.74 20.63
N GLY A 23 21.67 31.78 20.66
CA GLY A 23 21.26 33.16 20.38
C GLY A 23 21.00 33.41 18.90
N GLY A 24 21.11 34.67 18.46
CA GLY A 24 20.96 35.03 17.05
C GLY A 24 21.93 34.25 16.14
N ALA A 25 21.41 33.71 15.04
CA ALA A 25 22.23 32.99 14.09
C ALA A 25 23.26 33.93 13.42
N PRO A 26 24.55 33.54 13.33
CA PRO A 26 25.57 34.33 12.67
C PRO A 26 25.24 34.54 11.19
N GLU A 27 25.74 35.64 10.63
CA GLU A 27 25.31 36.17 9.33
C GLU A 27 25.36 35.14 8.19
N LEU A 28 26.44 34.37 8.11
CA LEU A 28 26.63 33.31 7.12
C LEU A 28 25.53 32.22 7.20
N LYS A 29 25.10 31.86 8.42
CA LYS A 29 24.00 30.90 8.64
C LYS A 29 22.66 31.48 8.20
N ARG A 30 22.44 32.79 8.36
CA ARG A 30 21.20 33.46 7.90
C ARG A 30 21.08 33.44 6.37
N HIS A 31 22.14 33.79 5.66
CA HIS A 31 22.15 33.79 4.19
C HIS A 31 21.88 32.39 3.62
N THR A 32 22.57 31.37 4.14
CA THR A 32 22.40 29.98 3.70
C THR A 32 21.01 29.43 4.03
N LEU A 33 20.43 29.77 5.20
CA LEU A 33 19.05 29.43 5.55
C LEU A 33 18.03 30.14 4.64
N ALA A 34 18.24 31.41 4.33
CA ALA A 34 17.37 32.17 3.43
C ALA A 34 17.36 31.56 2.02
N GLU A 35 18.52 31.19 1.50
CA GLU A 35 18.66 30.55 0.19
C GLU A 35 18.00 29.16 0.17
N ARG A 36 18.18 28.37 1.24
CA ARG A 36 17.48 27.08 1.40
C ARG A 36 15.96 27.25 1.45
N ARG A 37 15.46 28.26 2.17
CA ARG A 37 14.02 28.59 2.20
C ARG A 37 13.52 28.99 0.82
N LYS A 38 14.27 29.83 0.09
CA LYS A 38 13.93 30.24 -1.29
C LYS A 38 13.84 29.03 -2.23
N ARG A 39 14.79 28.09 -2.17
CA ARG A 39 14.75 26.85 -2.96
C ARG A 39 13.53 25.99 -2.64
N ARG A 40 13.19 25.84 -1.35
CA ARG A 40 12.01 25.06 -0.93
C ARG A 40 10.72 25.68 -1.44
N ASN A 41 10.57 26.99 -1.27
CA ASN A 41 9.39 27.71 -1.74
C ASN A 41 9.29 27.73 -3.28
N GLY A 42 10.42 27.75 -3.99
CA GLY A 42 10.47 27.58 -5.44
C GLY A 42 9.91 26.22 -5.88
N LYS A 43 10.39 25.14 -5.26
CA LYS A 43 9.92 23.77 -5.54
C LYS A 43 8.44 23.57 -5.26
N THR A 44 7.89 24.15 -4.18
CA THR A 44 6.44 24.04 -3.89
C THR A 44 5.59 24.72 -4.97
N ASN A 45 6.01 25.89 -5.44
CA ASN A 45 5.32 26.61 -6.51
C ASN A 45 5.41 25.87 -7.85
N GLU A 46 6.56 25.27 -8.16
CA GLU A 46 6.74 24.43 -9.34
C GLU A 46 5.86 23.17 -9.27
N LEU A 47 5.83 22.50 -8.11
CA LEU A 47 4.98 21.33 -7.88
C LEU A 47 3.50 21.67 -8.07
N GLN A 48 3.03 22.81 -7.56
CA GLN A 48 1.65 23.27 -7.76
C GLN A 48 1.34 23.49 -9.25
N LYS A 49 2.25 24.09 -10.01
CA LYS A 49 2.10 24.27 -11.47
C LYS A 49 2.05 22.93 -12.19
N ILE A 50 2.91 21.97 -11.81
CA ILE A 50 2.93 20.63 -12.40
C ILE A 50 1.63 19.89 -12.09
N ALA A 51 1.18 19.90 -10.84
CA ALA A 51 -0.09 19.30 -10.42
C ALA A 51 -1.28 19.89 -11.19
N GLY A 52 -1.33 21.21 -11.37
CA GLY A 52 -2.36 21.87 -12.17
C GLY A 52 -2.36 21.43 -13.65
N LYS A 53 -1.17 21.26 -14.26
CA LYS A 53 -1.05 20.74 -15.62
C LYS A 53 -1.54 19.29 -15.72
N ILE A 54 -1.10 18.42 -14.80
CA ILE A 54 -1.51 17.01 -14.75
C ILE A 54 -3.04 16.92 -14.61
N LEU A 55 -3.62 17.67 -13.68
CA LEU A 55 -5.07 17.70 -13.48
C LEU A 55 -5.83 18.15 -14.74
N ALA A 56 -5.37 19.24 -15.38
CA ALA A 56 -6.00 19.73 -16.61
C ALA A 56 -5.97 18.66 -17.72
N THR A 57 -4.85 17.94 -17.87
CA THR A 57 -4.75 16.84 -18.84
C THR A 57 -5.68 15.67 -18.50
N GLN A 58 -5.80 15.32 -17.23
CA GLN A 58 -6.71 14.26 -16.79
C GLN A 58 -8.18 14.62 -17.05
N ILE A 59 -8.58 15.87 -16.82
CA ILE A 59 -9.92 16.36 -17.16
C ILE A 59 -10.16 16.25 -18.67
N GLN A 60 -9.17 16.61 -19.51
CA GLN A 60 -9.29 16.45 -20.97
C GLN A 60 -9.42 14.97 -21.37
N ILE A 61 -8.63 14.08 -20.77
CA ILE A 61 -8.71 12.63 -21.05
C ILE A 61 -10.09 12.09 -20.64
N CYS A 62 -10.58 12.41 -19.44
CA CYS A 62 -11.89 11.98 -18.95
C CYS A 62 -13.03 12.49 -19.83
N THR A 63 -12.99 13.76 -20.26
CA THR A 63 -14.02 14.30 -21.17
C THR A 63 -14.02 13.60 -22.52
N ILE A 64 -12.85 13.33 -23.10
CA ILE A 64 -12.72 12.55 -24.35
C ILE A 64 -13.24 11.12 -24.15
N LYS A 65 -12.92 10.47 -23.02
CA LYS A 65 -13.39 9.12 -22.69
C LYS A 65 -14.92 9.07 -22.61
N ASN A 66 -15.54 9.96 -21.84
CA ASN A 66 -17.01 10.08 -21.73
C ASN A 66 -17.68 10.35 -23.09
N ILE A 67 -17.08 11.18 -23.96
CA ILE A 67 -17.58 11.42 -25.32
C ILE A 67 -17.47 10.17 -26.20
N LYS A 68 -16.42 9.36 -26.02
CA LYS A 68 -16.28 8.08 -26.75
C LYS A 68 -17.29 7.05 -26.24
N GLU A 69 -17.47 6.92 -24.93
CA GLU A 69 -18.44 6.02 -24.29
C GLU A 69 -19.88 6.36 -24.73
N SER A 70 -20.27 7.63 -24.66
CA SER A 70 -21.60 8.07 -25.15
C SER A 70 -21.80 7.90 -26.66
N LYS A 71 -20.74 7.80 -27.46
CA LYS A 71 -20.80 7.44 -28.89
C LYS A 71 -20.84 5.92 -29.11
N SER A 72 -20.21 5.13 -28.26
CA SER A 72 -20.28 3.65 -28.33
C SER A 72 -21.62 3.11 -27.86
N ASP A 73 -22.29 3.77 -26.90
CA ASP A 73 -23.63 3.36 -26.42
C ASP A 73 -24.72 3.49 -27.49
N LYS A 74 -24.52 4.33 -28.52
CA LYS A 74 -25.41 4.36 -29.71
C LYS A 74 -25.18 3.21 -30.67
N ASN A 75 -24.13 2.40 -30.49
CA ASN A 75 -23.72 1.36 -31.44
C ASN A 75 -23.53 -0.04 -30.84
N ARG A 76 -23.60 -0.26 -29.52
CA ARG A 76 -23.36 -1.59 -28.93
C ARG A 76 -24.20 -1.84 -27.68
N ASN A 77 -25.31 -2.57 -27.88
CA ASN A 77 -25.58 -3.70 -27.00
C ASN A 77 -24.36 -4.64 -27.12
N ASP A 78 -23.55 -4.77 -26.06
CA ASP A 78 -22.97 -6.02 -25.53
C ASP A 78 -21.75 -5.73 -24.61
N SER A 79 -21.85 -6.19 -23.35
CA SER A 79 -20.81 -6.63 -22.38
C SER A 79 -19.47 -5.85 -22.22
N GLN A 80 -19.22 -5.15 -21.10
CA GLN A 80 -18.63 -5.57 -19.80
C GLN A 80 -17.07 -5.58 -19.71
N GLU A 81 -16.59 -5.06 -18.57
CA GLU A 81 -15.24 -5.12 -17.94
C GLU A 81 -14.12 -4.16 -18.39
N ASN A 82 -13.71 -3.26 -17.47
CA ASN A 82 -12.45 -2.51 -17.55
C ASN A 82 -11.32 -3.38 -16.98
N ILE A 83 -10.86 -4.33 -17.77
CA ILE A 83 -9.51 -4.88 -17.64
C ILE A 83 -8.58 -3.78 -18.16
N ILE A 84 -7.48 -3.47 -17.46
CA ILE A 84 -6.41 -2.70 -18.10
C ILE A 84 -5.89 -3.64 -19.19
N ASP A 85 -6.34 -3.43 -20.42
CA ASP A 85 -5.97 -4.22 -21.58
C ASP A 85 -4.44 -4.37 -21.60
N ASP A 86 -3.94 -5.59 -21.83
CA ASP A 86 -2.52 -5.89 -22.06
C ASP A 86 -1.93 -5.13 -23.27
N ASP A 87 -2.76 -4.33 -23.94
CA ASP A 87 -2.47 -3.49 -25.09
C ASP A 87 -1.86 -2.12 -24.72
N VAL A 88 -0.90 -2.12 -23.78
CA VAL A 88 -0.09 -0.93 -23.49
C VAL A 88 0.96 -0.77 -24.59
N VAL A 89 0.63 0.02 -25.61
CA VAL A 89 1.52 0.32 -26.73
C VAL A 89 2.30 1.62 -26.48
N TYR A 90 3.62 1.60 -26.72
CA TYR A 90 4.44 2.81 -26.61
C TYR A 90 4.02 3.87 -27.64
N TYR A 91 4.07 5.15 -27.26
CA TYR A 91 3.64 6.25 -28.13
C TYR A 91 4.36 6.28 -29.49
N ASP A 92 5.63 5.88 -29.53
CA ASP A 92 6.41 5.80 -30.77
C ASP A 92 5.96 4.68 -31.70
N GLU A 93 5.28 3.65 -31.18
CA GLU A 93 4.81 2.48 -31.94
C GLU A 93 3.49 2.74 -32.65
N LEU A 94 2.68 3.68 -32.15
CA LEU A 94 1.41 4.08 -32.77
C LEU A 94 1.58 4.67 -34.19
N LYS A 95 2.78 5.16 -34.52
CA LYS A 95 3.08 5.77 -35.82
C LYS A 95 3.66 4.80 -36.84
N LEU A 96 3.94 3.55 -36.43
CA LEU A 96 4.61 2.56 -37.25
C LEU A 96 3.60 1.58 -37.85
N SER A 97 3.92 1.06 -39.03
CA SER A 97 3.15 -0.03 -39.62
C SER A 97 3.40 -1.36 -38.91
N SER A 98 2.45 -2.29 -38.96
CA SER A 98 2.59 -3.62 -38.35
C SER A 98 3.85 -4.36 -38.79
N ALA A 99 4.27 -4.21 -40.05
CA ALA A 99 5.51 -4.79 -40.57
C ALA A 99 6.77 -4.19 -39.93
N GLN A 100 6.78 -2.87 -39.69
CA GLN A 100 7.89 -2.19 -39.01
C GLN A 100 7.97 -2.61 -37.53
N LEU A 101 6.84 -2.80 -36.86
CA LEU A 101 6.80 -3.31 -35.49
C LEU A 101 7.40 -4.72 -35.38
N HIS A 102 7.03 -5.63 -36.31
CA HIS A 102 7.60 -6.98 -36.34
C HIS A 102 9.11 -6.99 -36.58
N GLN A 103 9.63 -6.08 -37.41
CA GLN A 103 11.08 -5.95 -37.62
C GLN A 103 11.82 -5.39 -36.39
N ARG A 104 11.18 -4.51 -35.61
CA ARG A 104 11.74 -3.97 -34.37
C ARG A 104 11.77 -5.04 -33.28
N ARG A 105 10.67 -5.76 -33.06
CA ARG A 105 10.58 -6.87 -32.10
C ARG A 105 11.66 -7.93 -32.34
N LYS A 106 11.88 -8.32 -33.59
CA LYS A 106 12.97 -9.26 -33.97
C LYS A 106 14.39 -8.77 -33.65
N LYS A 107 14.59 -7.47 -33.44
CA LYS A 107 15.90 -6.87 -33.10
C LYS A 107 16.01 -6.50 -31.63
N ASP A 108 14.93 -6.65 -30.87
CA ASP A 108 14.88 -6.29 -29.47
C ASP A 108 15.42 -7.46 -28.63
N GLU A 109 16.48 -7.20 -27.87
CA GLU A 109 17.14 -8.20 -27.01
C GLU A 109 16.29 -8.55 -25.78
N TYR A 110 15.32 -7.70 -25.43
CA TYR A 110 14.40 -7.92 -24.31
C TYR A 110 13.04 -8.50 -24.75
N ASP A 111 12.86 -8.83 -26.03
CA ASP A 111 11.63 -9.48 -26.51
C ASP A 111 11.57 -10.91 -25.97
N LEU A 112 10.66 -11.13 -25.02
CA LEU A 112 10.48 -12.43 -24.38
C LEU A 112 9.86 -13.42 -25.39
N PRO A 113 10.34 -14.67 -25.45
CA PRO A 113 9.71 -15.68 -26.29
C PRO A 113 8.25 -15.89 -25.86
N PRO A 114 7.35 -16.19 -26.81
CA PRO A 114 5.94 -16.41 -26.49
C PRO A 114 5.82 -17.60 -25.53
N ILE A 115 5.14 -17.37 -24.41
CA ILE A 115 4.86 -18.40 -23.40
C ILE A 115 3.55 -19.07 -23.78
N GLU A 116 3.62 -20.34 -24.17
CA GLU A 116 2.42 -21.13 -24.49
C GLU A 116 1.57 -21.36 -23.22
N GLY A 117 0.31 -20.93 -23.26
CA GLY A 117 -0.63 -21.10 -22.14
C GLY A 117 -0.58 -20.01 -21.06
N GLY A 118 0.15 -18.92 -21.28
CA GLY A 118 0.20 -17.77 -20.37
C GLY A 118 0.98 -18.03 -19.07
N ILE A 119 0.95 -17.08 -18.15
CA ILE A 119 1.63 -17.21 -16.84
C ILE A 119 1.00 -18.35 -16.01
N GLU A 120 -0.28 -18.58 -16.22
CA GLU A 120 -1.09 -19.60 -15.52
C GLU A 120 -0.59 -21.02 -15.79
N SER A 121 -0.13 -21.32 -17.01
CA SER A 121 0.40 -22.65 -17.35
C SER A 121 1.73 -22.98 -16.65
N MET A 122 2.44 -21.96 -16.18
CA MET A 122 3.69 -22.13 -15.42
C MET A 122 3.43 -22.42 -13.94
N ILE A 123 2.21 -22.17 -13.44
CA ILE A 123 1.82 -22.43 -12.06
C ILE A 123 1.63 -23.93 -11.89
N LYS A 124 2.53 -24.56 -11.14
CA LYS A 124 2.39 -25.96 -10.71
C LYS A 124 1.62 -26.00 -9.40
N GLU A 125 0.79 -27.04 -9.22
CA GLU A 125 0.02 -27.21 -7.98
C GLU A 125 0.93 -27.30 -6.74
N ASP A 126 2.13 -27.87 -6.89
CA ASP A 126 3.15 -27.99 -5.84
C ASP A 126 4.33 -27.01 -6.06
N ASP A 127 4.06 -25.76 -6.45
CA ASP A 127 5.12 -24.74 -6.52
C ASP A 127 5.41 -24.17 -5.12
N PRO A 128 6.62 -24.34 -4.55
CA PRO A 128 6.98 -23.80 -3.23
C PRO A 128 6.98 -22.26 -3.17
N ARG A 129 6.89 -21.57 -4.31
CA ARG A 129 6.75 -20.11 -4.38
C ARG A 129 5.31 -19.66 -4.14
N MET A 130 4.35 -20.57 -4.32
CA MET A 130 2.94 -20.30 -4.14
C MET A 130 2.48 -20.85 -2.79
N ALA A 131 1.60 -20.10 -2.11
CA ALA A 131 1.00 -20.59 -0.88
C ALA A 131 0.05 -21.75 -1.21
N THR A 132 0.21 -22.88 -0.51
CA THR A 132 -0.72 -24.01 -0.65
C THR A 132 -2.11 -23.62 -0.14
N LYS A 133 -3.15 -24.37 -0.53
CA LYS A 133 -4.53 -24.12 -0.07
C LYS A 133 -4.62 -24.26 1.45
N GLU A 134 -3.88 -25.21 2.02
CA GLU A 134 -3.76 -25.45 3.44
C GLU A 134 -3.09 -24.28 4.15
N ASP A 135 -1.99 -23.75 3.59
CA ASP A 135 -1.30 -22.59 4.15
C ASP A 135 -2.17 -21.33 4.14
N LEU A 136 -2.93 -21.10 3.07
CA LEU A 136 -3.89 -20.01 2.98
C LEU A 136 -5.00 -20.15 4.04
N ARG A 137 -5.54 -21.35 4.22
CA ARG A 137 -6.53 -21.63 5.27
C ARG A 137 -5.95 -21.42 6.66
N ASN A 138 -4.73 -21.87 6.91
CA ASN A 138 -4.04 -21.67 8.18
C ASN A 138 -3.75 -20.19 8.44
N TYR A 139 -3.38 -19.43 7.41
CA TYR A 139 -3.18 -17.99 7.49
C TYR A 139 -4.48 -17.25 7.84
N ILE A 140 -5.58 -17.59 7.16
CA ILE A 140 -6.92 -17.02 7.46
C ILE A 140 -7.35 -17.39 8.88
N LYS A 141 -7.12 -18.64 9.31
CA LYS A 141 -7.45 -19.10 10.68
C LYS A 141 -6.63 -18.39 11.75
N LYS A 142 -5.37 -18.07 11.45
CA LYS A 142 -4.47 -17.34 12.36
C LYS A 142 -4.90 -15.89 12.57
N TYR A 143 -5.50 -15.26 11.56
CA TYR A 143 -6.00 -13.89 11.67
C TYR A 143 -7.17 -13.82 12.64
N LYS A 144 -6.96 -13.17 13.79
CA LYS A 144 -8.00 -13.07 14.82
C LYS A 144 -8.96 -11.92 14.53
N PRO A 145 -10.20 -11.99 15.01
CA PRO A 145 -11.13 -10.87 14.91
C PRO A 145 -10.61 -9.60 15.62
N GLU A 146 -9.70 -9.74 16.59
CA GLU A 146 -9.05 -8.60 17.26
C GLU A 146 -8.04 -7.85 16.38
N ASP A 147 -7.56 -8.45 15.30
CA ASP A 147 -6.54 -7.85 14.40
C ASP A 147 -7.16 -6.95 13.31
N VAL A 148 -8.50 -6.90 13.23
CA VAL A 148 -9.19 -6.07 12.24
C VAL A 148 -9.20 -4.61 12.67
N ASN A 149 -8.51 -3.76 11.91
CA ASN A 149 -8.46 -2.32 12.17
C ASN A 149 -9.72 -1.61 11.64
N ILE A 150 -10.68 -1.41 12.53
CA ILE A 150 -11.96 -0.70 12.28
C ILE A 150 -11.71 0.78 11.91
N ASP A 151 -10.59 1.36 12.32
CA ASP A 151 -10.28 2.77 12.05
C ASP A 151 -9.62 3.02 10.69
N SER A 152 -9.29 1.95 9.95
CA SER A 152 -8.64 2.06 8.63
C SER A 152 -9.51 2.80 7.60
N GLU A 153 -8.87 3.57 6.72
CA GLU A 153 -9.56 4.28 5.63
C GLU A 153 -10.29 3.32 4.68
N TYR A 154 -9.73 2.12 4.49
CA TYR A 154 -10.34 1.05 3.70
C TYR A 154 -11.66 0.57 4.30
N PHE A 155 -11.71 0.30 5.60
CA PHE A 155 -12.95 -0.12 6.25
C PHE A 155 -14.02 0.97 6.14
N LYS A 156 -13.62 2.24 6.30
CA LYS A 156 -14.52 3.40 6.22
C LYS A 156 -15.02 3.70 4.80
N SER A 157 -14.31 3.26 3.76
CA SER A 157 -14.73 3.44 2.36
C SER A 157 -15.73 2.39 1.88
N LEU A 158 -15.89 1.28 2.61
CA LEU A 158 -16.90 0.28 2.31
C LEU A 158 -18.32 0.83 2.49
N PRO A 159 -19.32 0.32 1.75
CA PRO A 159 -20.73 0.65 2.00
C PRO A 159 -21.13 0.38 3.45
N LEU A 160 -22.02 1.22 3.96
CA LEU A 160 -22.44 1.16 5.36
C LEU A 160 -23.05 -0.19 5.74
N GLU A 161 -23.77 -0.84 4.82
CA GLU A 161 -24.31 -2.19 4.98
C GLU A 161 -23.22 -3.22 5.27
N THR A 162 -22.16 -3.24 4.46
CA THR A 162 -21.01 -4.12 4.63
C THR A 162 -20.24 -3.83 5.91
N GLN A 163 -20.09 -2.56 6.30
CA GLN A 163 -19.44 -2.20 7.57
C GLN A 163 -20.20 -2.80 8.76
N TYR A 164 -21.53 -2.69 8.77
CA TYR A 164 -22.36 -3.24 9.85
C TYR A 164 -22.32 -4.76 9.89
N GLU A 165 -22.37 -5.41 8.72
CA GLU A 165 -22.22 -6.86 8.61
C GLU A 165 -20.92 -7.31 9.27
N ILE A 166 -19.78 -6.74 8.86
CA ILE A 166 -18.46 -7.07 9.40
C ILE A 166 -18.40 -6.83 10.92
N ILE A 167 -18.84 -5.67 11.41
CA ILE A 167 -18.82 -5.38 12.85
C ILE A 167 -19.69 -6.37 13.64
N SER A 168 -20.86 -6.72 13.09
CA SER A 168 -21.78 -7.66 13.73
C SER A 168 -21.15 -9.05 13.83
N GLU A 169 -20.51 -9.52 12.76
CA GLU A 169 -19.79 -10.79 12.74
C GLU A 169 -18.61 -10.80 13.73
N LEU A 170 -17.80 -9.74 13.74
CA LEU A 170 -16.67 -9.61 14.67
C LEU A 170 -17.14 -9.67 16.12
N ARG A 171 -18.24 -8.97 16.43
CA ARG A 171 -18.84 -8.99 17.77
C ARG A 171 -19.35 -10.38 18.16
N LEU A 172 -19.97 -11.11 17.23
CA LEU A 172 -20.42 -12.47 17.47
C LEU A 172 -19.23 -13.41 17.70
N LYS A 173 -18.23 -13.38 16.81
CA LYS A 173 -17.02 -14.21 16.90
C LYS A 173 -16.23 -13.97 18.19
N SER A 174 -16.12 -12.71 18.64
CA SER A 174 -15.45 -12.35 19.90
C SER A 174 -16.14 -12.93 21.14
N ARG A 175 -17.48 -13.08 21.11
CA ARG A 175 -18.26 -13.60 22.24
C ARG A 175 -18.28 -15.12 22.32
N LEU A 176 -17.93 -15.81 21.24
CA LEU A 176 -17.91 -17.26 21.23
C LEU A 176 -16.68 -17.76 22.00
N THR A 177 -16.90 -18.79 22.81
CA THR A 177 -15.77 -19.52 23.41
C THR A 177 -15.06 -20.25 22.29
N SER A 178 -13.78 -19.94 22.09
CA SER A 178 -12.99 -20.59 21.04
C SER A 178 -12.70 -22.03 21.44
N VAL A 179 -13.40 -22.97 20.79
CA VAL A 179 -13.13 -24.41 20.90
C VAL A 179 -11.68 -24.70 20.58
N ASP A 180 -11.13 -24.02 19.56
CA ASP A 180 -9.71 -24.10 19.20
C ASP A 180 -8.79 -23.72 20.38
N ARG A 181 -9.09 -22.66 21.12
CA ARG A 181 -8.30 -22.24 22.29
C ARG A 181 -8.41 -23.26 23.43
N PHE A 182 -9.60 -23.80 23.66
CA PHE A 182 -9.77 -24.88 24.63
C PHE A 182 -8.94 -26.09 24.24
N GLN A 183 -8.94 -26.48 22.96
CA GLN A 183 -8.17 -27.62 22.47
C GLN A 183 -6.66 -27.38 22.51
N GLU A 184 -6.19 -26.17 22.20
CA GLU A 184 -4.79 -25.76 22.44
C GLU A 184 -4.41 -25.87 23.92
N LEU A 185 -5.28 -25.41 24.83
CA LEU A 185 -5.04 -25.53 26.27
C LEU A 185 -4.99 -26.99 26.72
N VAL A 186 -5.87 -27.85 26.19
CA VAL A 186 -5.86 -29.30 26.47
C VAL A 186 -4.59 -29.95 25.93
N ASN A 187 -4.18 -29.64 24.70
CA ASN A 187 -2.98 -30.20 24.08
C ASN A 187 -1.69 -29.76 24.78
N ASN A 188 -1.66 -28.52 25.29
CA ASN A 188 -0.49 -27.96 25.98
C ASN A 188 -0.52 -28.18 27.50
N ALA A 189 -1.57 -28.79 28.05
CA ALA A 189 -1.64 -29.07 29.47
C ALA A 189 -0.54 -30.07 29.86
N PRO A 190 0.22 -29.81 30.93
CA PRO A 190 1.20 -30.77 31.41
C PRO A 190 0.45 -32.03 31.85
N ILE A 191 0.82 -33.17 31.27
CA ILE A 191 0.30 -34.47 31.65
C ILE A 191 0.85 -34.79 33.04
N SER A 192 -0.03 -34.80 34.04
CA SER A 192 0.28 -35.18 35.42
C SER A 192 0.40 -36.68 35.59
#